data_AF-E4Y872-F1
#
_entry.id   AF-E4Y872-F1
#
_cell.length_a   1.000
_cell.length_b   1.000
_cell.length_c   1.000
_cell.angle_alpha   90.00
_cell.angle_beta   90.00
_cell.angle_gamma   90.00
#
_symmetry.space_group_name_H-M   'P 1'
#
loop_
_entity.id
_entity.type
_entity.pdbx_description
1 polymer ?
#
loop_
_entity_poly.entity_id
_entity_poly.type
_entity_poly.pdbx_seq_one_letter_code
_entity_poly.pdbx_strand_id
1 'polypeptide(L)'
;MYREDIARCNLNLIPIMNENNWDVLDANFWFRNCQNEFRENDGIHWTAHAHRWLTNIFLSHLAEAWGLGWPTYPKRDPSSKTFKGVNLSELFTIESEMDKLNELKAPDDIVAAERVDAFQ
;
A
#
# COMPACT_ATOMS: atom_id res chain seq x y z
N MET A 1 -7.48 -11.52 16.33
CA MET A 1 -7.60 -11.05 17.72
C MET A 1 -7.57 -9.55 17.68
N TYR A 2 -8.55 -8.90 18.31
CA TYR A 2 -8.60 -7.45 18.38
C TYR A 2 -7.48 -6.94 19.30
N ARG A 3 -6.74 -5.92 18.85
CA ARG A 3 -5.64 -5.30 19.61
C ARG A 3 -6.15 -4.09 20.39
N GLU A 4 -6.68 -4.36 21.58
CA GLU A 4 -7.21 -3.35 22.50
C GLU A 4 -6.14 -2.36 22.97
N ASP A 5 -4.92 -2.85 23.16
CA ASP A 5 -3.76 -2.03 23.51
C ASP A 5 -3.48 -0.95 22.48
N ILE A 6 -3.51 -1.31 21.18
CA ILE A 6 -3.37 -0.34 20.07
C ILE A 6 -4.55 0.62 20.05
N ALA A 7 -5.78 0.11 20.23
CA ALA A 7 -6.98 0.94 20.22
C ALA A 7 -6.95 2.00 21.34
N ARG A 8 -6.55 1.61 22.55
CA ARG A 8 -6.44 2.53 23.69
C ARG A 8 -5.34 3.57 23.45
N CYS A 9 -4.20 3.19 22.90
CA CYS A 9 -3.15 4.13 22.52
C CYS A 9 -3.67 5.16 21.49
N ASN A 10 -4.38 4.71 20.45
CA ASN A 10 -4.95 5.62 19.45
C ASN A 10 -5.97 6.58 20.06
N LEU A 11 -6.85 6.10 20.95
CA LEU A 11 -7.82 6.95 21.66
C LEU A 11 -7.15 8.02 22.53
N ASN A 12 -6.04 7.68 23.18
CA ASN A 12 -5.28 8.64 24.00
C ASN A 12 -4.62 9.75 23.16
N LEU A 13 -4.41 9.55 21.86
CA LEU A 13 -3.85 10.58 20.96
C LEU A 13 -4.90 11.58 20.48
N ILE A 14 -6.20 11.23 20.53
CA ILE A 14 -7.29 12.08 20.01
C ILE A 14 -7.29 13.50 20.58
N PRO A 15 -7.12 13.74 21.91
CA PRO A 15 -7.07 15.09 22.45
C PRO A 15 -5.95 15.94 21.82
N ILE A 16 -4.75 15.36 21.68
CA ILE A 16 -3.58 16.03 21.09
C ILE A 16 -3.84 16.38 19.62
N MET A 17 -4.44 15.45 18.86
CA MET A 17 -4.75 15.68 17.45
C MET A 17 -5.79 16.80 17.28
N ASN A 18 -6.82 16.80 18.14
CA ASN A 18 -7.85 17.85 18.13
C ASN A 18 -7.28 19.22 18.52
N GLU A 19 -6.43 19.29 19.55
CA GLU A 19 -5.77 20.53 19.97
C GLU A 19 -4.92 21.16 18.85
N ASN A 20 -4.34 20.33 17.98
CA ASN A 20 -3.52 20.77 16.85
C ASN A 20 -4.30 20.87 15.54
N ASN A 21 -5.61 20.58 15.55
CA ASN A 21 -6.48 20.55 14.37
C ASN A 21 -5.90 19.68 13.23
N TRP A 22 -5.40 18.50 13.61
CA TRP A 22 -4.85 17.50 12.68
C TRP A 22 -5.88 16.44 12.33
N ASP A 23 -5.89 16.03 11.07
CA ASP A 23 -6.69 14.90 10.61
C ASP A 23 -6.16 13.58 11.20
N VAL A 24 -7.09 12.70 11.60
CA VAL A 24 -6.76 11.39 12.18
C VAL A 24 -7.30 10.28 11.29
N LEU A 25 -6.40 9.39 10.86
CA LEU A 25 -6.75 8.14 10.21
C LEU A 25 -6.34 6.94 11.08
N ASP A 26 -7.31 6.31 11.74
CA ASP A 26 -7.06 5.15 12.60
C ASP A 26 -7.21 3.82 11.85
N ALA A 27 -6.09 3.25 11.41
CA ALA A 27 -6.04 1.94 10.77
C ALA A 27 -6.60 0.80 11.65
N ASN A 28 -6.38 0.86 12.97
CA ASN A 28 -6.85 -0.15 13.92
C ASN A 28 -8.38 -0.13 14.02
N PHE A 29 -9.00 1.06 13.93
CA PHE A 29 -10.44 1.21 13.83
C PHE A 29 -10.99 0.65 12.51
N TRP A 30 -10.38 0.98 11.37
CA TRP A 30 -10.82 0.52 10.05
C TRP A 30 -10.81 -1.01 9.92
N PHE A 31 -9.79 -1.68 10.45
CA PHE A 31 -9.64 -3.14 10.35
C PHE A 31 -10.05 -3.90 11.62
N ARG A 32 -10.75 -3.27 12.58
CA ARG A 32 -11.03 -3.86 13.91
C ARG A 32 -11.66 -5.26 13.88
N ASN A 33 -12.45 -5.56 12.85
CA ASN A 33 -13.15 -6.83 12.70
C ASN A 33 -12.39 -7.87 11.85
N CYS A 34 -11.31 -7.47 11.18
CA CYS A 34 -10.58 -8.28 10.20
C CYS A 34 -9.05 -8.23 10.40
N GLN A 35 -8.58 -7.84 11.59
CA GLN A 35 -7.14 -7.68 11.86
C GLN A 35 -6.31 -8.95 11.57
N ASN A 36 -6.89 -10.13 11.79
CA ASN A 36 -6.20 -11.40 11.52
C ASN A 36 -5.95 -11.63 10.03
N GLU A 37 -6.80 -11.12 9.16
CA GLU A 37 -6.68 -11.28 7.71
C GLU A 37 -5.74 -10.24 7.10
N PHE A 38 -5.60 -9.11 7.79
CA PHE A 38 -4.89 -7.94 7.31
C PHE A 38 -3.54 -7.70 7.98
N ARG A 39 -3.12 -8.56 8.91
CA ARG A 39 -1.78 -8.52 9.51
C ARG A 39 -0.92 -9.66 8.99
N GLU A 40 0.37 -9.37 8.86
CA GLU A 40 1.40 -10.39 8.66
C GLU A 40 1.51 -11.29 9.89
N ASN A 41 2.20 -12.42 9.74
CA ASN A 41 2.36 -13.42 10.81
C ASN A 41 3.10 -12.88 12.05
N ASP A 42 3.86 -11.80 11.92
CA ASP A 42 4.49 -11.11 13.05
C ASP A 42 3.49 -10.29 13.91
N GLY A 43 2.24 -10.15 13.45
CA GLY A 43 1.18 -9.44 14.15
C GLY A 43 1.38 -7.92 14.25
N ILE A 44 2.44 -7.38 13.63
CA ILE A 44 2.80 -5.96 13.67
C ILE A 44 2.56 -5.31 12.31
N HIS A 45 3.05 -5.92 11.24
CA HIS A 45 2.93 -5.37 9.89
C HIS A 45 1.56 -5.64 9.30
N TRP A 46 1.09 -4.70 8.48
CA TRP A 46 -0.11 -4.88 7.67
C TRP A 46 0.26 -5.61 6.38
N THR A 47 -0.64 -6.45 5.88
CA THR A 47 -0.45 -7.13 4.60
C THR A 47 -0.50 -6.14 3.44
N ALA A 48 0.06 -6.53 2.30
CA ALA A 48 -0.04 -5.75 1.06
C ALA A 48 -1.51 -5.43 0.69
N HIS A 49 -2.44 -6.32 1.04
CA HIS A 49 -3.87 -6.08 0.83
C HIS A 49 -4.40 -4.95 1.74
N ALA A 50 -4.03 -4.94 3.03
CA ALA A 50 -4.38 -3.83 3.92
C ALA A 50 -3.79 -2.50 3.46
N HIS A 51 -2.55 -2.48 2.97
CA HIS A 51 -1.93 -1.27 2.43
C HIS A 51 -2.70 -0.68 1.24
N ARG A 52 -3.30 -1.51 0.37
CA ARG A 52 -4.16 -1.04 -0.73
C ARG A 52 -5.43 -0.37 -0.20
N TRP A 53 -6.07 -0.96 0.81
CA TRP A 53 -7.24 -0.37 1.46
C TRP A 53 -6.89 0.95 2.18
N LEU A 54 -5.82 0.97 2.96
CA LEU A 54 -5.35 2.18 3.65
C LEU A 54 -5.04 3.31 2.68
N THR A 55 -4.38 3.00 1.56
CA THR A 55 -4.10 4.00 0.51
C THR A 55 -5.40 4.60 -0.04
N ASN A 56 -6.41 3.78 -0.33
CA ASN A 56 -7.69 4.27 -0.83
C ASN A 56 -8.43 5.13 0.20
N ILE A 57 -8.45 4.71 1.47
CA ILE A 57 -9.05 5.48 2.56
C ILE A 57 -8.34 6.82 2.72
N PHE A 58 -7.01 6.81 2.76
CA PHE A 58 -6.19 8.02 2.90
C PHE A 58 -6.42 9.01 1.75
N LEU A 59 -6.37 8.53 0.50
CA LEU A 59 -6.63 9.37 -0.68
C LEU A 59 -8.06 9.92 -0.69
N SER A 60 -9.03 9.16 -0.15
CA SER A 60 -10.42 9.63 -0.06
C SER A 60 -10.57 10.77 0.94
N HIS A 61 -9.98 10.63 2.14
CA HIS A 61 -9.95 11.71 3.14
C HIS A 61 -9.25 12.96 2.60
N LEU A 62 -8.12 12.78 1.91
CA LEU A 62 -7.38 13.88 1.32
C LEU A 62 -8.20 14.62 0.25
N ALA A 63 -8.89 13.89 -0.61
CA ALA A 63 -9.75 14.46 -1.64
C ALA A 63 -10.97 15.19 -1.05
N GLU A 64 -11.56 14.66 0.02
CA GLU A 64 -12.63 15.31 0.77
C GLU A 64 -12.15 16.61 1.45
N ALA A 65 -10.99 16.57 2.12
CA ALA A 65 -10.39 17.72 2.79
C ALA A 65 -10.04 18.86 1.81
N TRP A 66 -9.68 18.54 0.56
CA TRP A 66 -9.47 19.51 -0.51
C TRP A 66 -10.72 19.90 -1.30
N GLY A 67 -11.90 19.38 -0.95
CA GLY A 67 -13.16 19.71 -1.62
C GLY A 67 -13.28 19.14 -3.05
N LEU A 68 -12.47 18.14 -3.40
CA LEU A 68 -12.53 17.45 -4.70
C LEU A 68 -13.61 16.35 -4.72
N GLY A 69 -14.11 15.95 -3.56
CA GLY A 69 -15.07 14.86 -3.40
C GLY A 69 -14.42 13.47 -3.49
N TRP A 70 -15.25 12.43 -3.56
CA TRP A 70 -14.75 11.05 -3.58
C TRP A 70 -13.94 10.74 -4.84
N PRO A 71 -12.76 10.10 -4.71
CA PRO A 71 -12.00 9.64 -5.86
C PRO A 71 -12.88 8.73 -6.71
N THR A 72 -13.06 9.09 -7.98
CA THR A 72 -13.66 8.18 -8.95
C THR A 72 -12.55 7.41 -9.65
N TYR A 73 -12.84 6.18 -10.06
CA TYR A 73 -11.90 5.47 -10.94
C TYR A 73 -11.60 6.36 -12.13
N PRO A 74 -10.32 6.60 -12.46
CA PRO A 74 -9.98 7.37 -13.65
C PRO A 74 -10.67 6.69 -14.82
N LYS A 75 -11.66 7.38 -15.41
CA LYS A 75 -12.30 6.89 -16.61
C LYS A 75 -11.24 6.93 -17.69
N ARG A 76 -10.76 5.76 -18.10
CA ARG A 76 -9.95 5.67 -19.30
C ARG A 76 -10.77 6.26 -20.43
N ASP A 77 -10.32 7.37 -20.98
CA ASP A 77 -10.83 7.82 -22.26
C ASP A 77 -10.54 6.69 -23.27
N PRO A 78 -11.58 6.03 -23.82
CA PRO A 78 -11.38 4.92 -24.76
C PRO A 78 -10.60 5.35 -26.00
N SER A 79 -10.64 6.65 -26.32
CA SER A 79 -9.91 7.25 -27.44
C SER A 79 -8.47 7.65 -27.08
N SER A 80 -8.14 7.76 -25.79
CA SER A 80 -6.77 8.07 -25.39
C SER A 80 -5.86 6.87 -25.64
N LYS A 81 -4.88 7.08 -26.51
CA LYS A 81 -3.75 6.16 -26.73
C LYS A 81 -2.62 6.37 -25.72
N THR A 82 -2.84 7.18 -24.68
CA THR A 82 -1.82 7.47 -23.68
C THR A 82 -2.39 7.37 -22.26
N PHE A 83 -1.57 6.91 -21.32
CA PHE A 83 -1.85 6.96 -19.89
C PHE A 83 -0.68 7.66 -19.20
N LYS A 84 -0.96 8.79 -18.53
CA LYS A 84 0.07 9.63 -17.88
C LYS A 84 1.26 9.97 -18.81
N GLY A 85 1.01 10.21 -20.09
CA GLY A 85 2.04 10.57 -21.07
C GLY A 85 2.80 9.39 -21.69
N VAL A 86 2.56 8.16 -21.22
CA VAL A 86 3.10 6.93 -21.82
C VAL A 86 2.12 6.43 -22.87
N ASN A 87 2.60 6.06 -24.06
CA ASN A 87 1.71 5.44 -25.05
C ASN A 87 1.20 4.10 -24.51
N LEU A 88 -0.08 3.79 -24.69
CA LEU A 88 -0.63 2.52 -24.25
C LEU A 88 0.03 1.32 -24.95
N SER A 89 0.63 1.51 -26.13
CA SER A 89 1.45 0.47 -26.78
C SER A 89 2.80 0.23 -26.11
N GLU A 90 3.26 1.18 -25.29
CA GLU A 90 4.49 1.10 -24.50
C GLU A 90 4.24 0.61 -23.07
N LEU A 91 2.97 0.57 -22.64
CA LEU A 91 2.62 -0.12 -21.40
C LEU A 91 2.78 -1.62 -21.63
N PHE A 92 3.77 -2.19 -20.97
CA PHE A 92 3.97 -3.62 -20.94
C PHE A 92 2.83 -4.29 -20.16
N THR A 93 2.33 -5.41 -20.66
CA THR A 93 1.55 -6.33 -19.83
C THR A 93 2.51 -7.01 -18.86
N ILE A 94 1.99 -7.49 -17.72
CA ILE A 94 2.79 -8.20 -16.72
C ILE A 94 3.55 -9.36 -17.38
N GLU A 95 2.93 -10.05 -18.34
CA GLU A 95 3.55 -11.11 -19.12
C GLU A 95 4.74 -10.60 -19.93
N SER A 96 4.60 -9.48 -20.64
CA SER A 96 5.70 -8.89 -21.42
C SER A 96 6.83 -8.31 -20.56
N GLU A 97 6.55 -7.85 -19.33
CA GLU A 97 7.61 -7.49 -18.37
C GLU A 97 8.34 -8.74 -17.85
N MET A 98 7.59 -9.81 -17.58
CA MET A 98 8.16 -11.09 -17.14
C MET A 98 9.06 -11.70 -18.22
N ASP A 99 8.64 -11.66 -19.49
CA ASP A 99 9.44 -12.13 -20.63
C ASP A 99 10.74 -11.34 -20.76
N LYS A 100 10.70 -10.01 -20.61
CA LYS A 100 11.92 -9.18 -20.59
C LYS A 100 12.85 -9.50 -19.42
N LEU A 101 12.29 -9.72 -18.23
CA LEU A 101 13.06 -10.13 -17.05
C LEU A 101 13.69 -11.51 -17.22
N ASN A 102 13.02 -12.42 -17.94
CA ASN A 102 13.55 -13.75 -18.26
C ASN A 102 14.60 -13.70 -19.39
N GLU A 103 14.46 -12.77 -20.35
CA GLU A 103 15.43 -12.48 -21.40
C GLU A 103 16.71 -11.81 -20.87
N LEU A 104 16.58 -11.02 -19.80
CA LEU A 104 17.67 -10.64 -18.92
C LEU A 104 18.14 -11.90 -18.15
N LYS A 105 18.84 -12.81 -18.84
CA LYS A 105 19.62 -13.86 -18.19
C LYS A 105 20.37 -13.22 -17.05
N ALA A 106 20.17 -13.71 -15.82
CA ALA A 106 21.06 -13.39 -14.72
C ALA A 106 22.49 -13.59 -15.23
N PRO A 107 23.40 -12.60 -15.10
CA PRO A 107 24.80 -12.86 -15.36
C PRO A 107 25.16 -14.12 -14.59
N ASP A 108 25.87 -15.06 -15.21
CA ASP A 108 26.34 -16.32 -14.61
C ASP A 108 27.27 -16.10 -13.38
N ASP A 109 27.35 -14.87 -12.84
CA ASP A 109 28.24 -14.39 -11.79
C ASP A 109 27.59 -14.29 -10.39
N ILE A 110 26.31 -14.62 -10.21
CA ILE A 110 25.72 -14.76 -8.84
C ILE A 110 25.81 -16.21 -8.35
N VAL A 111 26.97 -16.83 -8.57
CA VAL A 111 27.41 -18.05 -7.87
C VAL A 111 28.78 -17.81 -7.25
N ALA A 112 28.93 -16.77 -6.43
CA ALA A 112 30.14 -16.57 -5.61
C ALA A 112 29.98 -15.58 -4.43
N ALA A 113 28.78 -15.31 -3.92
CA ALA A 113 28.63 -14.59 -2.65
C ALA A 113 28.28 -15.61 -1.54
N GLU A 114 29.35 -16.26 -1.11
CA GLU A 114 29.57 -16.98 0.15
C GLU A 114 28.39 -17.12 1.12
N ARG A 115 28.07 -18.39 1.40
CA ARG A 115 27.72 -18.83 2.75
C ARG A 115 28.67 -18.17 3.76
N VAL A 116 28.12 -17.32 4.63
CA VAL A 116 28.72 -17.10 5.95
C VAL A 116 27.60 -17.17 6.97
N ASP A 117 27.71 -18.18 7.83
CA ASP A 117 26.93 -18.36 9.04
C ASP A 117 27.04 -17.12 9.95
N ALA A 118 25.90 -16.53 10.30
CA ALA A 118 25.62 -15.73 11.50
C ALA A 118 24.12 -15.41 11.44
N PHE A 119 23.24 -15.95 12.28
CA PHE A 119 23.24 -15.85 13.74
C PHE A 119 22.67 -17.13 14.37
N GLN A 120 23.46 -17.74 15.25
CA GLN A 120 22.95 -18.39 16.47
C GLN A 120 22.53 -17.31 17.47
#